data_AF-A0A537T4H2-F1
#
_entry.id   AF-A0A537T4H2-F1
#
_cell.length_a   1.000
_cell.length_b   1.000
_cell.length_c   1.000
_cell.angle_alpha   90.00
_cell.angle_beta   90.00
_cell.angle_gamma   90.00
#
_symmetry.space_group_name_H-M   'P 1'
#
loop_
_entity.id
_entity.type
_entity.pdbx_description
1 polymer ?
#
loop_
_entity_poly.entity_id
_entity_poly.type
_entity_poly.pdbx_seq_one_letter_code
_entity_poly.pdbx_strand_id
1 'polypeptide(L)'
;KFSASDAQERKFWGDYMDAFEEAIRATASKHAPWFVVPADNKWFTRLVVAAAIVDAMESLGLAYPKVDAAKKKEFAAARAALLGEE
;
A
#
# COMPACT_ATOMS: atom_id res chain seq x y z
N LYS A 1 -8.05 -21.34 -0.55
CA LYS A 1 -8.08 -22.80 -0.81
C LYS A 1 -7.21 -23.48 0.25
N PHE A 2 -7.50 -24.71 0.63
CA PHE A 2 -6.80 -25.46 1.68
C PHE A 2 -5.70 -26.35 1.09
N SER A 3 -4.55 -26.46 1.78
CA SER A 3 -3.49 -27.43 1.49
C SER A 3 -3.15 -28.25 2.73
N ALA A 4 -2.90 -29.55 2.55
CA ALA A 4 -2.49 -30.44 3.65
C ALA A 4 -1.08 -30.11 4.18
N SER A 5 -0.23 -29.51 3.35
CA SER A 5 1.09 -29.02 3.77
C SER A 5 0.99 -27.99 4.89
N ASP A 6 -0.03 -27.13 4.87
CA ASP A 6 -0.19 -26.03 5.84
C ASP A 6 -0.34 -26.56 7.28
N ALA A 7 -0.95 -27.73 7.44
CA ALA A 7 -1.08 -28.40 8.73
C ALA A 7 0.25 -29.00 9.21
N GLN A 8 1.14 -29.41 8.30
CA GLN A 8 2.49 -29.87 8.66
C GLN A 8 3.36 -28.70 9.08
N GLU A 9 3.30 -27.59 8.36
CA GLU A 9 4.05 -26.36 8.66
C GLU A 9 3.74 -25.82 10.06
N ARG A 10 2.48 -25.94 10.51
CA ARG A 10 2.05 -25.50 11.85
C ARG A 10 2.87 -26.12 12.99
N LYS A 11 3.48 -27.30 12.79
CA LYS A 11 4.34 -27.95 13.81
C LYS A 11 5.61 -27.16 14.10
N PHE A 12 6.07 -26.35 13.15
CA PHE A 12 7.27 -25.52 13.24
C PHE A 12 6.96 -24.09 13.72
N TRP A 13 5.81 -23.87 14.36
CA TRP A 13 5.39 -22.52 14.77
C TRP A 13 6.45 -21.78 15.59
N GLY A 14 7.12 -22.46 16.53
CA GLY A 14 8.21 -21.88 17.31
C GLY A 14 9.37 -21.40 16.44
N ASP A 15 9.86 -22.29 15.56
CA ASP A 15 10.96 -21.98 14.65
C ASP A 15 10.62 -20.80 13.71
N TYR A 16 9.38 -20.73 13.23
CA TYR A 16 8.92 -19.58 12.44
C TYR A 16 8.90 -18.28 13.25
N MET A 17 8.46 -18.30 14.51
CA MET A 17 8.48 -17.09 15.35
C MET A 17 9.90 -16.61 15.58
N ASP A 18 10.83 -17.50 15.91
CA ASP A 18 12.25 -17.17 16.11
C ASP A 18 12.85 -16.56 14.82
N ALA A 19 12.58 -17.17 13.67
CA ALA A 19 13.06 -16.68 12.38
C ALA A 19 12.48 -15.30 12.00
N PHE A 20 11.18 -15.06 12.24
CA PHE A 20 10.56 -13.76 12.01
C PHE A 20 11.14 -12.69 12.92
N GLU A 21 11.31 -12.98 14.20
CA GLU A 21 11.90 -12.04 15.14
C GLU A 21 13.35 -11.68 14.77
N GLU A 22 14.17 -12.67 14.40
CA GLU A 22 15.54 -12.43 13.94
C GLU A 22 15.56 -11.56 12.68
N ALA A 23 14.76 -11.89 11.67
CA ALA A 23 14.68 -11.13 10.43
C ALA A 23 14.27 -9.67 10.68
N ILE A 24 13.24 -9.45 11.51
CA ILE A 24 12.77 -8.09 11.83
C ILE A 24 13.85 -7.32 12.60
N ARG A 25 14.46 -7.92 13.64
CA ARG A 25 15.53 -7.27 14.41
C ARG A 25 16.73 -6.89 13.54
N ALA A 26 17.10 -7.74 12.59
CA ALA A 26 18.27 -7.53 11.75
C ALA A 26 18.03 -6.53 10.60
N THR A 27 16.78 -6.38 10.13
CA THR A 27 16.49 -5.65 8.88
C THR A 27 15.61 -4.41 9.03
N ALA A 28 14.95 -4.22 10.18
CA ALA A 28 14.15 -3.02 10.41
C ALA A 28 15.04 -1.77 10.50
N SER A 29 14.78 -0.80 9.63
CA SER A 29 15.52 0.47 9.60
C SER A 29 14.59 1.66 9.42
N LYS A 30 15.07 2.88 9.71
CA LYS A 30 14.25 4.10 9.60
C LYS A 30 13.70 4.35 8.19
N HIS A 31 14.47 3.99 7.16
CA HIS A 31 14.09 4.20 5.76
C HIS A 31 13.33 3.02 5.15
N ALA A 32 13.37 1.84 5.80
CA ALA A 32 12.64 0.64 5.43
C ALA A 32 12.11 -0.05 6.70
N PRO A 33 11.05 0.48 7.32
CA PRO A 33 10.52 -0.03 8.57
C PRO A 33 9.68 -1.30 8.38
N TRP A 34 9.75 -2.21 9.35
CA TRP A 34 8.80 -3.31 9.51
C TRP A 34 7.61 -2.87 10.38
N PHE A 35 6.41 -3.34 10.03
CA PHE A 35 5.20 -3.16 10.84
C PHE A 35 4.65 -4.54 11.25
N VAL A 36 4.54 -4.78 12.56
CA VAL A 36 3.90 -5.99 13.10
C VAL A 36 2.41 -5.69 13.33
N VAL A 37 1.54 -6.31 12.53
CA VAL A 37 0.10 -5.98 12.51
C VAL A 37 -0.73 -7.14 13.08
N PRO A 38 -1.61 -6.89 14.08
CA PRO A 38 -2.55 -7.91 14.55
C PRO A 38 -3.45 -8.44 13.43
N ALA A 39 -3.44 -9.75 13.21
CA ALA A 39 -4.04 -10.40 12.05
C ALA A 39 -5.35 -11.18 12.32
N ASP A 40 -5.74 -11.34 13.59
CA ASP A 40 -6.92 -12.14 13.96
C ASP A 40 -8.24 -11.53 13.44
N ASN A 41 -8.33 -10.21 13.45
CA ASN A 41 -9.48 -9.46 12.98
C ASN A 41 -9.22 -8.82 11.61
N LYS A 42 -9.69 -9.47 10.53
CA LYS A 42 -9.41 -9.07 9.14
C LYS A 42 -9.69 -7.60 8.83
N TRP A 43 -10.78 -7.03 9.35
CA TRP A 43 -11.11 -5.63 9.09
C TRP A 43 -10.09 -4.69 9.73
N PHE A 44 -9.62 -5.03 10.93
CA PHE A 44 -8.65 -4.23 11.68
C PHE A 44 -7.27 -4.29 11.02
N THR A 45 -6.84 -5.48 10.59
CA THR A 45 -5.60 -5.65 9.82
C THR A 45 -5.60 -4.79 8.56
N ARG A 46 -6.71 -4.80 7.81
CA ARG A 46 -6.85 -3.97 6.60
C ARG A 46 -6.77 -2.47 6.91
N LEU A 47 -7.39 -2.04 8.02
CA LEU A 47 -7.34 -0.66 8.47
C LEU A 47 -5.91 -0.23 8.79
N VAL A 48 -5.18 -1.02 9.59
CA VAL A 48 -3.80 -0.69 10.00
C VAL A 48 -2.86 -0.65 8.80
N VAL A 49 -2.95 -1.62 7.89
CA VAL A 49 -2.12 -1.65 6.67
C VAL A 49 -2.43 -0.45 5.78
N ALA A 50 -3.71 -0.13 5.57
CA ALA A 50 -4.10 1.02 4.76
C ALA A 50 -3.60 2.34 5.36
N ALA A 51 -3.73 2.52 6.67
CA ALA A 51 -3.24 3.71 7.38
C ALA A 51 -1.71 3.87 7.21
N ALA A 52 -0.94 2.81 7.43
CA ALA A 52 0.52 2.86 7.27
C ALA A 52 0.96 3.27 5.84
N ILE A 53 0.24 2.79 4.81
CA ILE A 53 0.50 3.16 3.41
C ILE A 53 0.13 4.63 3.17
N VAL A 54 -1.03 5.08 3.66
CA VAL A 54 -1.47 6.48 3.52
C VAL A 54 -0.46 7.42 4.18
N ASP A 55 -0.08 7.17 5.42
CA ASP A 55 0.90 8.00 6.14
C ASP A 55 2.24 8.10 5.38
N ALA A 56 2.72 6.97 4.83
CA ALA A 56 3.93 6.94 4.03
C ALA A 56 3.79 7.78 2.74
N MET A 57 2.66 7.67 2.04
CA MET A 57 2.41 8.41 0.80
C MET A 57 2.21 9.91 1.04
N GLU A 58 1.53 10.29 2.13
CA GLU A 58 1.33 11.68 2.53
C GLU A 58 2.66 12.37 2.87
N SER A 59 3.60 11.64 3.49
CA SER A 59 4.93 12.17 3.82
C SER A 59 5.74 12.64 2.60
N LEU A 60 5.40 12.16 1.39
CA LEU A 60 6.05 12.53 0.14
C LEU A 60 5.59 13.90 -0.40
N GLY A 61 4.52 14.48 0.15
CA GLY A 61 4.01 15.79 -0.29
C GLY A 61 3.52 15.79 -1.75
N LEU A 62 2.94 14.68 -2.21
CA LEU A 62 2.48 14.54 -3.58
C LEU A 62 1.33 15.51 -3.88
N ALA A 63 1.38 16.12 -5.07
CA ALA A 63 0.32 16.97 -5.57
C ALA A 63 0.08 16.70 -7.05
N TYR A 64 -1.17 16.84 -7.49
CA TYR A 64 -1.45 16.85 -8.92
C TYR A 64 -0.73 18.01 -9.61
N PRO A 65 -0.28 17.83 -10.86
CA PRO A 65 0.33 18.91 -11.62
C PRO A 65 -0.67 20.05 -11.80
N LYS A 66 -0.19 21.29 -11.66
CA LYS A 66 -1.01 22.48 -11.89
C LYS A 66 -1.26 22.65 -13.38
N VAL A 67 -2.53 22.81 -13.75
CA VAL A 67 -2.92 23.16 -15.13
C VAL A 67 -2.99 24.67 -15.24
N ASP A 68 -2.13 25.26 -16.05
CA ASP A 68 -2.14 26.69 -16.32
C ASP A 68 -3.34 27.12 -17.18
N ALA A 69 -3.55 28.44 -17.30
CA ALA A 69 -4.68 28.98 -18.04
C ALA A 69 -4.62 28.64 -19.55
N ALA A 70 -3.42 28.47 -20.12
CA ALA A 70 -3.25 28.15 -21.53
C ALA A 70 -3.71 26.72 -21.82
N LYS A 71 -3.28 25.74 -21.01
CA LYS A 71 -3.73 24.35 -21.10
C LYS A 71 -5.21 24.19 -20.80
N LYS A 72 -5.77 24.97 -19.89
CA LYS A 72 -7.23 24.99 -19.68
C LYS A 72 -7.98 25.44 -20.93
N LYS A 73 -7.47 26.45 -21.65
CA LYS A 73 -8.05 26.91 -22.91
C LYS A 73 -7.94 25.85 -24.01
N GLU A 74 -6.81 25.16 -24.09
CA GLU A 74 -6.59 24.03 -24.99
C GLU A 74 -7.59 22.89 -24.73
N PHE A 75 -7.75 22.48 -23.48
CA PHE A 75 -8.73 21.46 -23.10
C PHE A 75 -10.18 21.87 -23.40
N ALA A 76 -10.52 23.15 -23.21
CA ALA A 76 -11.84 23.66 -23.56
C ALA A 76 -12.09 23.61 -25.08
N ALA A 77 -11.08 23.96 -25.89
CA ALA A 77 -11.17 23.88 -27.35
C ALA A 77 -11.31 22.43 -27.83
N ALA A 78 -10.49 21.52 -27.29
CA ALA A 78 -10.59 20.09 -27.58
C ALA A 78 -11.96 19.50 -27.21
N ARG A 79 -12.49 19.87 -26.03
CA ARG A 79 -13.82 19.46 -25.60
C ARG A 79 -14.92 19.96 -26.55
N ALA A 80 -14.84 21.20 -27.03
CA ALA A 80 -15.82 21.75 -27.95
C ALA A 80 -15.79 21.07 -29.33
N ALA A 81 -14.60 20.74 -29.84
CA ALA A 81 -14.45 20.01 -31.10
C ALA A 81 -15.09 18.62 -31.02
N LEU A 82 -14.78 17.85 -29.96
CA LEU A 82 -15.28 16.48 -29.79
C LEU A 82 -16.81 16.41 -29.60
N LEU A 83 -17.42 17.43 -29.00
CA LEU A 83 -18.88 17.50 -28.82
C LEU A 83 -19.62 17.99 -30.07
N GLY A 84 -18.91 18.55 -31.06
CA GLY A 84 -19.48 19.00 -32.33
C GLY A 84 -19.41 17.96 -33.45
N GLU A 85 -18.89 16.76 -33.16
CA GLU A 85 -18.82 15.62 -34.09
C GLU A 85 -20.05 14.69 -34.02
N GLU A 86 -21.06 15.01 -33.19
CA GLU A 86 -22.43 14.45 -33.23
C GLU A 86 -23.35 15.26 -34.15
#